data_AF-A0A2N3GZ68-F1
#
_entry.id   AF-A0A2N3GZ68-F1
#
_cell.length_a   1.000
_cell.length_b   1.000
_cell.length_c   1.000
_cell.angle_alpha   90.00
_cell.angle_beta   90.00
_cell.angle_gamma   90.00
#
_symmetry.space_group_name_H-M   'P 1'
#
loop_
_entity.id
_entity.type
_entity.pdbx_description
1 polymer ?
#
loop_
_entity_poly.entity_id
_entity_poly.type
_entity_poly.pdbx_seq_one_letter_code
_entity_poly.pdbx_strand_id
1 'polypeptide(L)'
;MSGSELPDISPEDMSGQALDGSSNRRGRLLFAAVLLLLLLMCTITTVVETLVSRSPDQIKSITRNIECLQCHTELIPAMSKSSVHNPFVLESCTACHTPHGKIEQKSIITGAKQTWERTKTLVEWLPLKLVLDLFYSGEKTTGTEGGTTTVTESKVKGEKSELVLPNNELCWMCHGSLGAMKNMAYTHAPFETGRCTNCHDPHASDFRVLLKQDERDLCVTCHPIGPELARAQVHPPVEGRFCTNCHNPHASEYRGILVDNQRDLCFTCHPSVAPLSLKAVQHNPFQFDNCTGCHEPHGSDYLPLLRSAQPGLCYDCHPDISQDFLKVSHHPVGTVQLNCGDCHNPHAADYPGLLTATGNAMCYQCHRVQIQASYDASAHKELTCIRCHTPHGSNYGPLLIQRNPELCLKCHNPKYYDEEQGNNHPMRQYHLDVVAQKPLTCTTTCHNPHGTDQNFMLQNYSSPYDGQCLQCHRKAGYPRVGIDF
;
A
#
# COMPACT_ATOMS: atom_id res chain seq x y z
N MET A 1 -56.46 -34.96 -19.67
CA MET A 1 -55.91 -36.32 -19.50
C MET A 1 -54.83 -36.19 -18.45
N SER A 2 -54.87 -36.65 -17.21
CA SER A 2 -55.78 -37.40 -16.32
C SER A 2 -55.36 -36.90 -14.91
N GLY A 3 -56.19 -36.61 -13.91
CA GLY A 3 -57.40 -37.31 -13.49
C GLY A 3 -57.02 -38.51 -12.62
N SER A 4 -57.00 -38.33 -11.29
CA SER A 4 -57.29 -39.35 -10.24
C SER A 4 -56.84 -38.78 -8.87
N GLU A 5 -57.67 -38.06 -8.13
CA GLU A 5 -58.74 -38.55 -7.22
C GLU A 5 -58.24 -39.46 -6.10
N LEU A 6 -58.35 -38.93 -4.88
CA LEU A 6 -58.40 -39.64 -3.60
C LEU A 6 -59.64 -40.55 -3.55
N PRO A 7 -59.62 -41.59 -2.71
CA PRO A 7 -60.83 -42.05 -2.05
C PRO A 7 -60.78 -41.77 -0.54
N ASP A 8 -61.88 -41.17 -0.11
CA ASP A 8 -62.40 -41.06 1.24
C ASP A 8 -62.97 -42.42 1.69
N ILE A 9 -62.69 -42.85 2.91
CA ILE A 9 -63.42 -43.95 3.58
C ILE A 9 -63.62 -43.58 5.04
N SER A 10 -64.90 -43.39 5.38
CA SER A 10 -65.50 -43.18 6.68
C SER A 10 -65.58 -44.48 7.53
N PRO A 11 -65.93 -44.38 8.83
CA PRO A 11 -65.72 -45.42 9.84
C PRO A 11 -66.93 -46.38 10.01
N GLU A 12 -66.80 -47.33 10.95
CA GLU A 12 -67.74 -48.39 11.39
C GLU A 12 -67.44 -49.76 10.73
N ASP A 13 -67.36 -50.91 11.42
CA ASP A 13 -67.94 -51.32 12.70
C ASP A 13 -67.25 -52.61 13.24
N MET A 14 -67.49 -52.88 14.54
CA MET A 14 -67.49 -54.18 15.21
C MET A 14 -66.16 -54.84 15.62
N SER A 15 -65.85 -54.78 16.91
CA SER A 15 -66.34 -55.79 17.87
C SER A 15 -65.52 -55.74 19.16
N GLY A 16 -66.24 -55.64 20.28
CA GLY A 16 -65.64 -55.64 21.61
C GLY A 16 -65.03 -56.99 21.96
N GLN A 17 -63.83 -56.95 22.53
CA GLN A 17 -63.41 -57.90 23.53
C GLN A 17 -62.88 -57.11 24.73
N ALA A 18 -63.66 -57.17 25.80
CA ALA A 18 -63.26 -56.72 27.12
C ALA A 18 -62.05 -57.55 27.58
N LEU A 19 -60.90 -56.91 27.74
CA LEU A 19 -59.72 -57.49 28.35
C LEU A 19 -59.25 -56.60 29.50
N ASP A 20 -59.76 -56.96 30.67
CA ASP A 20 -59.06 -57.10 31.95
C ASP A 20 -57.98 -56.05 32.28
N GLY A 21 -58.36 -55.04 33.09
CA GLY A 21 -57.56 -53.91 33.54
C GLY A 21 -56.49 -54.21 34.60
N SER A 22 -55.82 -55.36 34.49
CA SER A 22 -54.83 -55.82 35.48
C SER A 22 -53.39 -55.89 34.94
N SER A 23 -53.17 -55.99 33.63
CA SER A 23 -51.85 -56.29 33.06
C SER A 23 -50.98 -55.07 32.69
N ASN A 24 -51.53 -53.85 32.61
CA ASN A 24 -50.84 -52.72 31.97
C ASN A 24 -50.12 -51.73 32.92
N ARG A 25 -50.03 -52.04 34.22
CA ARG A 25 -49.21 -51.24 35.16
C ARG A 25 -47.72 -51.49 34.98
N ARG A 26 -47.32 -52.75 34.77
CA ARG A 26 -45.92 -53.14 34.54
C ARG A 26 -45.39 -52.61 33.21
N GLY A 27 -46.17 -52.66 32.13
CA GLY A 27 -45.78 -52.13 30.82
C GLY A 27 -45.58 -50.62 30.82
N ARG A 28 -46.47 -49.85 31.47
CA ARG A 28 -46.34 -48.40 31.63
C ARG A 28 -45.17 -47.99 32.53
N LEU A 29 -44.91 -48.75 33.60
CA LEU A 29 -43.75 -48.53 34.47
C LEU A 29 -42.43 -48.86 33.76
N LEU A 30 -42.39 -49.93 32.97
CA LEU A 30 -41.24 -50.29 32.14
C LEU A 30 -40.98 -49.23 31.06
N PHE A 31 -42.03 -48.75 30.38
CA PHE A 31 -41.89 -47.70 29.36
C PHE A 31 -41.46 -46.36 29.97
N ALA A 32 -42.03 -45.98 31.12
CA ALA A 32 -41.61 -44.78 31.85
C ALA A 32 -40.16 -44.89 32.36
N ALA A 33 -39.75 -46.08 32.84
CA ALA A 33 -38.38 -46.32 33.28
C ALA A 33 -37.39 -46.28 32.10
N VAL A 34 -37.72 -46.88 30.95
CA VAL A 34 -36.88 -46.82 29.74
C VAL A 34 -36.81 -45.40 29.20
N LEU A 35 -37.90 -44.64 29.21
CA LEU A 35 -37.91 -43.23 28.81
C LEU A 35 -37.07 -42.37 29.76
N LEU A 36 -37.19 -42.59 31.08
CA LEU A 36 -36.34 -41.92 32.07
C LEU A 36 -34.87 -42.27 31.89
N LEU A 37 -34.55 -43.52 31.57
CA LEU A 37 -33.19 -43.99 31.37
C LEU A 37 -32.61 -43.48 30.04
N LEU A 38 -33.42 -43.35 28.99
CA LEU A 38 -33.05 -42.71 27.73
C LEU A 38 -32.84 -41.20 27.90
N LEU A 39 -33.71 -40.51 28.64
CA LEU A 39 -33.54 -39.10 28.98
C LEU A 39 -32.30 -38.89 29.85
N LEU A 40 -32.06 -39.77 30.83
CA LEU A 40 -30.86 -39.77 31.66
C LEU A 40 -29.60 -40.05 30.84
N MET A 41 -29.65 -41.00 29.91
CA MET A 41 -28.54 -41.25 28.99
C MET A 41 -28.31 -40.05 28.07
N CYS A 42 -29.36 -39.40 27.60
CA CYS A 42 -29.26 -38.21 26.73
C CYS A 42 -28.70 -36.99 27.49
N THR A 43 -29.07 -36.81 28.76
CA THR A 43 -28.48 -35.78 29.62
C THR A 43 -27.04 -36.12 29.99
N ILE A 44 -26.74 -37.40 30.25
CA ILE A 44 -25.37 -37.85 30.51
C ILE A 44 -24.51 -37.67 29.26
N THR A 45 -24.98 -38.02 28.07
CA THR A 45 -24.21 -37.84 26.82
C THR A 45 -24.00 -36.37 26.52
N THR A 46 -25.02 -35.52 26.67
CA THR A 46 -24.84 -34.06 26.47
C THR A 46 -23.91 -33.45 27.52
N VAL A 47 -24.00 -33.85 28.80
CA VAL A 47 -23.09 -33.40 29.86
C VAL A 47 -21.66 -33.88 29.61
N VAL A 48 -21.48 -35.16 29.21
CA VAL A 48 -20.18 -35.74 28.86
C VAL A 48 -19.61 -35.07 27.61
N GLU A 49 -20.40 -34.81 26.57
CA GLU A 49 -19.95 -34.13 25.36
C GLU A 49 -19.58 -32.66 25.64
N THR A 50 -20.28 -32.00 26.55
CA THR A 50 -19.96 -30.63 27.02
C THR A 50 -18.70 -30.60 27.89
N LEU A 51 -18.44 -31.64 28.69
CA LEU A 51 -17.30 -31.73 29.62
C LEU A 51 -16.04 -32.36 29.00
N VAL A 52 -16.18 -33.24 28.01
CA VAL A 52 -15.08 -33.99 27.37
C VAL A 52 -14.56 -33.28 26.12
N SER A 53 -15.36 -32.43 25.47
CA SER A 53 -14.89 -31.61 24.32
C SER A 53 -14.11 -30.35 24.70
N ARG A 54 -13.95 -30.06 26.00
CA ARG A 54 -13.35 -28.82 26.50
C ARG A 54 -12.15 -29.11 27.38
N SER A 55 -11.07 -28.35 27.21
CA SER A 55 -9.87 -28.53 28.02
C SER A 55 -10.14 -28.14 29.49
N PRO A 56 -9.43 -28.72 30.47
CA PRO A 56 -9.56 -28.36 31.89
C PRO A 56 -9.38 -26.85 32.16
N ASP A 57 -8.55 -26.17 31.35
CA ASP A 57 -8.36 -24.72 31.42
C ASP A 57 -9.59 -23.93 30.95
N GLN A 58 -10.33 -24.44 29.95
CA GLN A 58 -11.59 -23.84 29.50
C GLN A 58 -12.69 -23.94 30.57
N ILE A 59 -12.77 -25.05 31.31
CA ILE A 59 -13.78 -25.25 32.37
C ILE A 59 -13.50 -24.34 33.59
N LYS A 60 -12.23 -24.12 33.92
CA LYS A 60 -11.78 -23.24 35.00
C LYS A 60 -11.91 -21.74 34.66
N SER A 61 -11.90 -21.42 33.37
CA SER A 61 -12.15 -20.07 32.85
C SER A 61 -13.64 -19.71 32.88
N ILE A 62 -14.52 -20.58 32.34
CA ILE A 62 -15.97 -20.35 32.22
C ILE A 62 -16.62 -20.05 33.58
N THR A 63 -16.13 -20.67 34.65
CA THR A 63 -16.65 -20.44 36.01
C THR A 63 -16.28 -19.08 36.59
N ARG A 64 -15.30 -18.36 36.02
CA ARG A 64 -14.79 -17.11 36.58
C ARG A 64 -15.67 -15.89 36.26
N ASN A 65 -16.35 -15.88 35.11
CA ASN A 65 -17.18 -14.75 34.69
C ASN A 65 -18.51 -15.18 34.06
N ILE A 66 -18.97 -16.40 34.39
CA ILE A 66 -20.31 -16.90 34.09
C ILE A 66 -21.40 -15.86 34.46
N GLU A 67 -21.15 -15.06 35.49
CA GLU A 67 -22.06 -14.02 35.96
C GLU A 67 -22.31 -12.92 34.91
N CYS A 68 -21.29 -12.54 34.14
CA CYS A 68 -21.44 -11.55 33.07
C CYS A 68 -22.06 -12.19 31.82
N LEU A 69 -21.57 -13.37 31.42
CA LEU A 69 -22.01 -14.06 30.20
C LEU A 69 -23.46 -14.56 30.26
N GLN A 70 -24.04 -14.75 31.45
CA GLN A 70 -25.47 -15.03 31.64
C GLN A 70 -26.37 -13.93 31.04
N CYS A 71 -25.94 -12.67 31.11
CA CYS A 71 -26.68 -11.52 30.55
C CYS A 71 -26.11 -11.02 29.20
N HIS A 72 -24.90 -11.46 28.84
CA HIS A 72 -24.17 -11.09 27.63
C HIS A 72 -23.93 -12.28 26.69
N THR A 73 -24.98 -13.10 26.51
CA THR A 73 -24.90 -14.30 25.66
C THR A 73 -24.53 -13.98 24.20
N GLU A 74 -24.78 -12.75 23.76
CA GLU A 74 -24.36 -12.24 22.44
C GLU A 74 -22.85 -12.20 22.22
N LEU A 75 -22.06 -12.20 23.30
CA LEU A 75 -20.59 -12.18 23.23
C LEU A 75 -19.99 -13.59 23.11
N ILE A 76 -20.77 -14.64 23.39
CA ILE A 76 -20.31 -16.04 23.36
C ILE A 76 -19.76 -16.43 21.97
N PRO A 77 -20.41 -16.10 20.83
CA PRO A 77 -19.86 -16.41 19.52
C PRO A 77 -18.51 -15.75 19.25
N ALA A 78 -18.27 -14.54 19.80
CA ALA A 78 -17.02 -13.81 19.60
C ALA A 78 -15.80 -14.55 20.19
N MET A 79 -16.00 -15.36 21.24
CA MET A 79 -14.94 -16.18 21.83
C MET A 79 -14.47 -17.32 20.92
N SER A 80 -15.23 -17.63 19.87
CA SER A 80 -14.90 -18.69 18.90
C SER A 80 -14.24 -18.16 17.63
N LYS A 81 -14.01 -16.85 17.53
CA LYS A 81 -13.33 -16.24 16.38
C LYS A 81 -11.84 -16.57 16.35
N SER A 82 -11.23 -16.38 15.18
CA SER A 82 -9.81 -16.70 14.92
C SER A 82 -8.83 -15.91 15.80
N SER A 83 -9.13 -14.66 16.10
CA SER A 83 -8.31 -13.79 16.94
C SER A 83 -9.17 -13.25 18.07
N VAL A 84 -8.88 -13.64 19.31
CA VAL A 84 -9.63 -13.20 20.49
C VAL A 84 -8.70 -12.45 21.42
N HIS A 85 -9.14 -11.29 21.91
CA HIS A 85 -8.35 -10.42 22.75
C HIS A 85 -8.14 -11.04 24.14
N ASN A 86 -6.92 -10.99 24.67
CA ASN A 86 -6.55 -11.75 25.87
C ASN A 86 -7.42 -11.45 27.11
N PRO A 87 -7.76 -10.19 27.45
CA PRO A 87 -8.72 -9.90 28.53
C PRO A 87 -10.09 -10.54 28.31
N PHE A 88 -10.51 -10.68 27.07
CA PHE A 88 -11.79 -11.28 26.70
C PHE A 88 -11.74 -12.82 26.74
N VAL A 89 -10.65 -13.45 26.31
CA VAL A 89 -10.41 -14.91 26.46
C VAL A 89 -10.34 -15.31 27.94
N LEU A 90 -9.64 -14.51 28.73
CA LEU A 90 -9.54 -14.68 30.18
C LEU A 90 -10.85 -14.26 30.88
N GLU A 91 -11.84 -13.79 30.14
CA GLU A 91 -13.13 -13.34 30.62
C GLU A 91 -13.04 -12.21 31.66
N SER A 92 -11.92 -11.50 31.78
CA SER A 92 -11.69 -10.41 32.73
C SER A 92 -12.42 -9.13 32.30
N CYS A 93 -13.75 -9.21 32.10
CA CYS A 93 -14.59 -8.12 31.58
C CYS A 93 -14.41 -6.83 32.38
N THR A 94 -14.26 -6.95 33.70
CA THR A 94 -14.10 -5.79 34.60
C THR A 94 -12.76 -5.08 34.50
N ALA A 95 -11.81 -5.62 33.73
CA ALA A 95 -10.58 -4.91 33.40
C ALA A 95 -10.83 -3.72 32.46
N CYS A 96 -11.93 -3.77 31.70
CA CYS A 96 -12.29 -2.72 30.75
C CYS A 96 -13.68 -2.11 31.03
N HIS A 97 -14.58 -2.88 31.62
CA HIS A 97 -15.98 -2.52 31.82
C HIS A 97 -16.34 -2.34 33.30
N THR A 98 -17.22 -1.39 33.60
CA THR A 98 -17.80 -1.27 34.94
C THR A 98 -18.92 -2.32 35.13
N PRO A 99 -18.97 -3.02 36.29
CA PRO A 99 -20.08 -3.90 36.62
C PRO A 99 -21.41 -3.14 36.67
N HIS A 100 -22.47 -3.73 36.12
CA HIS A 100 -23.77 -3.06 35.98
C HIS A 100 -24.97 -3.98 36.20
N GLY A 101 -24.77 -5.20 36.72
CA GLY A 101 -25.87 -6.11 37.05
C GLY A 101 -26.71 -5.61 38.22
N LYS A 102 -28.03 -5.84 38.17
CA LYS A 102 -28.96 -5.56 39.30
C LYS A 102 -29.34 -6.86 39.99
N ILE A 103 -29.58 -6.79 41.31
CA ILE A 103 -30.08 -7.92 42.10
C ILE A 103 -31.57 -7.69 42.31
N GLU A 104 -32.39 -8.60 41.79
CA GLU A 104 -33.83 -8.65 42.10
C GLU A 104 -34.06 -9.63 43.24
N GLN A 105 -34.70 -9.16 44.32
CA GLN A 105 -35.10 -10.01 45.43
C GLN A 105 -36.58 -10.37 45.29
N LYS A 106 -36.88 -11.66 45.19
CA LYS A 106 -38.25 -12.19 45.19
C LYS A 106 -38.52 -12.86 46.53
N SER A 107 -39.29 -12.18 47.38
CA SER A 107 -39.74 -12.72 48.65
C SER A 107 -41.01 -13.56 48.47
N ILE A 108 -40.90 -14.85 48.74
CA ILE A 108 -42.05 -15.75 48.82
C ILE A 108 -42.41 -15.87 50.30
N ILE A 109 -43.51 -15.22 50.69
CA ILE A 109 -44.08 -15.39 52.04
C ILE A 109 -44.89 -16.68 52.00
N THR A 110 -44.27 -17.79 52.40
CA THR A 110 -44.87 -19.13 52.42
C THR A 110 -46.17 -19.16 53.24
N GLY A 111 -46.27 -18.31 54.27
CA GLY A 111 -47.48 -18.15 55.09
C GLY A 111 -48.67 -17.52 54.35
N ALA A 112 -48.46 -16.66 53.35
CA ALA A 112 -49.53 -15.95 52.63
C ALA A 112 -50.29 -16.87 51.67
N LYS A 113 -49.60 -17.83 51.04
CA LYS A 113 -50.24 -18.84 50.18
C LYS A 113 -51.06 -19.82 51.03
N GLN A 114 -50.56 -20.19 52.20
CA GLN A 114 -51.26 -21.09 53.13
C GLN A 114 -52.44 -20.41 53.83
N THR A 115 -52.35 -19.11 54.16
CA THR A 115 -53.50 -18.32 54.67
C THR A 115 -54.51 -18.02 53.58
N TRP A 116 -54.12 -17.75 52.34
CA TRP A 116 -55.05 -17.55 51.22
C TRP A 116 -55.82 -18.83 50.88
N GLU A 117 -55.14 -19.99 50.77
CA GLU A 117 -55.81 -21.28 50.57
C GLU A 117 -56.67 -21.68 51.78
N ARG A 118 -56.23 -21.40 53.03
CA ARG A 118 -57.09 -21.58 54.24
C ARG A 118 -58.31 -20.67 54.22
N THR A 119 -58.18 -19.41 53.81
CA THR A 119 -59.28 -18.44 53.76
C THR A 119 -60.26 -18.80 52.66
N LYS A 120 -59.77 -19.22 51.49
CA LYS A 120 -60.58 -19.75 50.39
C LYS A 120 -61.34 -21.00 50.81
N THR A 121 -60.68 -21.94 51.48
CA THR A 121 -61.33 -23.16 52.02
C THR A 121 -62.37 -22.82 53.11
N LEU A 122 -62.10 -21.85 53.99
CA LEU A 122 -63.06 -21.42 55.03
C LEU A 122 -64.30 -20.72 54.45
N VAL A 123 -64.15 -19.99 53.34
CA VAL A 123 -65.25 -19.29 52.65
C VAL A 123 -66.07 -20.27 51.79
N GLU A 124 -65.42 -21.24 51.12
CA GLU A 124 -66.11 -22.28 50.34
C GLU A 124 -66.86 -23.29 51.23
N TRP A 125 -66.41 -23.50 52.47
CA TRP A 125 -67.03 -24.44 53.42
C TRP A 125 -67.86 -23.76 54.53
N LEU A 126 -68.12 -22.46 54.42
CA LEU A 126 -68.95 -21.70 55.36
C LEU A 126 -70.34 -22.33 55.65
N PRO A 127 -71.03 -22.97 54.67
CA PRO A 127 -72.29 -23.66 54.92
C PRO A 127 -72.14 -24.93 55.78
N LEU A 128 -70.99 -25.61 55.69
CA LEU A 128 -70.73 -26.85 56.44
C LEU A 128 -70.26 -26.56 57.88
N LYS A 129 -69.54 -25.45 58.07
CA LYS A 129 -69.06 -25.02 59.39
C LYS A 129 -70.20 -24.64 60.33
N LEU A 130 -71.26 -24.02 59.81
CA LEU A 130 -72.46 -23.66 60.58
C LEU A 130 -73.22 -24.89 61.11
N VAL A 131 -73.10 -26.05 60.43
CA VAL A 131 -73.72 -27.32 60.82
C VAL A 131 -72.88 -28.07 61.86
N LEU A 132 -71.56 -27.89 61.86
CA LEU A 132 -70.63 -28.58 62.76
C LEU A 132 -70.42 -27.85 64.10
N ASP A 133 -70.58 -26.53 64.15
CA ASP A 133 -70.49 -25.74 65.40
C ASP A 133 -71.69 -25.97 66.36
N LEU A 134 -72.74 -26.67 65.92
CA LEU A 134 -73.85 -27.13 66.76
C LEU A 134 -73.55 -28.42 67.55
N PHE A 135 -72.43 -29.11 67.28
CA PHE A 135 -72.15 -30.44 67.85
C PHE A 135 -70.80 -30.61 68.57
N TYR A 136 -69.87 -29.64 68.54
CA TYR A 136 -68.60 -29.78 69.26
C TYR A 136 -68.19 -28.51 70.03
N SER A 137 -68.47 -28.54 71.33
CA SER A 137 -67.80 -27.72 72.34
C SER A 137 -66.46 -28.38 72.69
N GLY A 138 -65.33 -27.73 72.41
CA GLY A 138 -64.04 -28.26 72.86
C GLY A 138 -62.81 -27.45 72.44
N GLU A 139 -62.38 -26.59 73.36
CA GLU A 139 -60.99 -26.23 73.69
C GLU A 139 -60.08 -25.53 72.65
N LYS A 140 -59.70 -24.29 73.00
CA LYS A 140 -58.69 -23.46 72.34
C LYS A 140 -57.29 -23.81 72.86
N THR A 141 -56.37 -24.16 71.97
CA THR A 141 -54.93 -24.02 72.21
C THR A 141 -54.34 -23.02 71.22
N THR A 142 -53.72 -21.97 71.75
CA THR A 142 -53.01 -20.92 71.02
C THR A 142 -51.63 -21.40 70.58
N GLY A 143 -51.41 -21.53 69.27
CA GLY A 143 -50.10 -21.74 68.67
C GLY A 143 -49.64 -20.48 67.93
N THR A 144 -48.50 -19.94 68.32
CA THR A 144 -47.78 -18.84 67.67
C THR A 144 -47.20 -19.30 66.33
N GLU A 145 -47.75 -18.83 65.21
CA GLU A 145 -47.21 -19.06 63.86
C GLU A 145 -46.13 -18.00 63.54
N GLY A 146 -44.86 -18.40 63.55
CA GLY A 146 -43.76 -17.64 62.95
C GLY A 146 -43.65 -17.96 61.46
N GLY A 147 -44.07 -17.05 60.59
CA GLY A 147 -43.95 -17.22 59.14
C GLY A 147 -42.49 -17.04 58.67
N THR A 148 -41.90 -18.08 58.08
CA THR A 148 -40.59 -17.99 57.42
C THR A 148 -40.74 -17.40 56.02
N THR A 149 -40.19 -16.20 55.81
CA THR A 149 -40.02 -15.59 54.48
C THR A 149 -38.81 -16.21 53.80
N THR A 150 -38.99 -16.82 52.62
CA THR A 150 -37.85 -17.22 51.76
C THR A 150 -37.61 -16.12 50.73
N VAL A 151 -36.42 -15.50 50.77
CA VAL A 151 -35.98 -14.52 49.77
C VAL A 151 -35.11 -15.24 48.76
N THR A 152 -35.48 -15.17 47.49
CA THR A 152 -34.67 -15.69 46.37
C THR A 152 -34.10 -14.50 45.62
N GLU A 153 -32.78 -14.43 45.47
CA GLU A 153 -32.10 -13.36 44.72
C GLU A 153 -31.79 -13.84 43.30
N SER A 154 -32.15 -13.05 42.29
CA SER A 154 -31.80 -13.30 40.89
C SER A 154 -31.03 -12.11 40.32
N LYS A 155 -29.86 -12.39 39.71
CA LYS A 155 -29.08 -11.38 38.99
C LYS A 155 -29.74 -11.12 37.64
N VAL A 156 -30.04 -9.86 37.34
CA VAL A 156 -30.63 -9.43 36.07
C VAL A 156 -29.78 -8.34 35.42
N LYS A 157 -29.91 -8.20 34.10
CA LYS A 157 -29.21 -7.17 33.32
C LYS A 157 -29.65 -5.79 33.83
N GLY A 158 -28.70 -4.99 34.32
CA GLY A 158 -28.98 -3.63 34.79
C GLY A 158 -28.78 -2.59 33.69
N GLU A 159 -28.35 -1.39 34.10
CA GLU A 159 -28.13 -0.26 33.19
C GLU A 159 -26.90 -0.47 32.28
N LYS A 160 -26.57 0.49 31.42
CA LYS A 160 -25.43 0.33 30.50
C LYS A 160 -24.11 0.28 31.28
N SER A 161 -23.23 -0.65 30.90
CA SER A 161 -21.83 -0.65 31.35
C SER A 161 -21.09 0.55 30.76
N GLU A 162 -20.21 1.14 31.56
CA GLU A 162 -19.26 2.18 31.13
C GLU A 162 -17.86 1.58 31.02
N LEU A 163 -16.96 2.25 30.29
CA LEU A 163 -15.55 1.88 30.29
C LEU A 163 -14.87 2.41 31.54
N VAL A 164 -13.93 1.63 32.12
CA VAL A 164 -13.18 2.04 33.32
C VAL A 164 -12.26 3.24 33.06
N LEU A 165 -11.89 3.47 31.79
CA LEU A 165 -11.16 4.64 31.31
C LEU A 165 -11.70 5.06 29.94
N PRO A 166 -11.44 6.31 29.52
CA PRO A 166 -11.69 6.73 28.14
C PRO A 166 -11.05 5.76 27.13
N ASN A 167 -11.74 5.50 26.01
CA ASN A 167 -11.33 4.52 25.00
C ASN A 167 -9.88 4.75 24.50
N ASN A 168 -9.48 6.02 24.34
CA ASN A 168 -8.14 6.41 23.90
C ASN A 168 -7.03 6.21 24.94
N GLU A 169 -7.38 5.93 26.20
CA GLU A 169 -6.47 5.65 27.31
C GLU A 169 -6.49 4.17 27.71
N LEU A 170 -7.67 3.54 27.59
CA LEU A 170 -7.95 2.18 28.03
C LEU A 170 -6.94 1.15 27.50
N CYS A 171 -6.65 1.19 26.21
CA CYS A 171 -5.74 0.24 25.57
C CYS A 171 -4.31 0.35 26.14
N TRP A 172 -3.87 1.54 26.53
CA TRP A 172 -2.51 1.81 26.99
C TRP A 172 -2.20 1.20 28.35
N MET A 173 -3.21 0.88 29.17
CA MET A 173 -3.01 0.20 30.44
C MET A 173 -2.22 -1.11 30.29
N CYS A 174 -2.41 -1.82 29.17
CA CYS A 174 -1.70 -3.06 28.86
C CYS A 174 -0.75 -2.92 27.65
N HIS A 175 -1.11 -2.08 26.67
CA HIS A 175 -0.32 -1.86 25.45
C HIS A 175 0.68 -0.70 25.55
N GLY A 176 1.05 -0.30 26.77
CA GLY A 176 1.99 0.80 27.03
C GLY A 176 3.35 0.68 26.35
N SER A 177 3.80 -0.54 26.03
CA SER A 177 5.06 -0.79 25.31
C SER A 177 5.06 -0.20 23.89
N LEU A 178 3.89 -0.06 23.26
CA LEU A 178 3.74 0.63 21.97
C LEU A 178 3.93 2.15 22.11
N GLY A 179 3.96 2.69 23.33
CA GLY A 179 4.13 4.11 23.60
C GLY A 179 5.43 4.69 23.04
N ALA A 180 6.48 3.88 22.89
CA ALA A 180 7.73 4.32 22.25
C ALA A 180 7.51 4.76 20.79
N MET A 181 6.60 4.10 20.06
CA MET A 181 6.29 4.45 18.68
C MET A 181 5.61 5.82 18.55
N LYS A 182 4.96 6.33 19.61
CA LYS A 182 4.37 7.68 19.60
C LYS A 182 5.41 8.79 19.54
N ASN A 183 6.67 8.49 19.87
CA ASN A 183 7.77 9.45 19.87
C ASN A 183 8.61 9.38 18.58
N MET A 184 8.25 8.53 17.63
CA MET A 184 8.91 8.47 16.32
C MET A 184 8.61 9.73 15.51
N ALA A 185 9.49 10.07 14.56
CA ALA A 185 9.37 11.30 13.78
C ALA A 185 8.04 11.46 13.03
N TYR A 186 7.43 10.36 12.59
CA TYR A 186 6.18 10.35 11.84
C TYR A 186 5.17 9.38 12.43
N THR A 187 4.09 9.90 13.00
CA THR A 187 3.00 9.14 13.59
C THR A 187 1.77 9.10 12.68
N HIS A 188 1.02 8.01 12.73
CA HIS A 188 -0.29 7.91 12.12
C HIS A 188 -1.33 8.47 13.09
N ALA A 189 -2.12 9.47 12.67
CA ALA A 189 -2.99 10.23 13.56
C ALA A 189 -3.98 9.38 14.40
N PRO A 190 -4.63 8.33 13.86
CA PRO A 190 -5.46 7.43 14.67
C PRO A 190 -4.69 6.73 15.80
N PHE A 191 -3.42 6.38 15.57
CA PHE A 191 -2.57 5.74 16.57
C PHE A 191 -2.13 6.74 17.65
N GLU A 192 -1.66 7.91 17.23
CA GLU A 192 -1.23 8.98 18.14
C GLU A 192 -2.34 9.39 19.12
N THR A 193 -3.56 9.56 18.59
CA THR A 193 -4.75 9.95 19.36
C THR A 193 -5.41 8.80 20.12
N GLY A 194 -4.83 7.59 20.11
CA GLY A 194 -5.33 6.43 20.85
C GLY A 194 -6.63 5.85 20.29
N ARG A 195 -7.00 6.14 19.05
CA ARG A 195 -8.22 5.61 18.40
C ARG A 195 -8.00 4.19 17.88
N CYS A 196 -7.45 3.31 18.72
CA CYS A 196 -7.11 1.93 18.40
C CYS A 196 -8.33 1.17 17.85
N THR A 197 -9.50 1.43 18.42
CA THR A 197 -10.76 0.79 18.04
C THR A 197 -11.32 1.23 16.69
N ASN A 198 -10.69 2.16 15.97
CA ASN A 198 -11.05 2.45 14.58
C ASN A 198 -10.65 1.30 13.65
N CYS A 199 -9.53 0.65 13.97
CA CYS A 199 -8.95 -0.43 13.17
C CYS A 199 -9.09 -1.79 13.86
N HIS A 200 -9.00 -1.82 15.20
CA HIS A 200 -9.04 -3.05 15.98
C HIS A 200 -10.40 -3.27 16.64
N ASP A 201 -10.83 -4.53 16.74
CA ASP A 201 -11.91 -4.97 17.60
C ASP A 201 -11.36 -5.28 19.00
N PRO A 202 -11.84 -4.62 20.06
CA PRO A 202 -11.30 -4.79 21.41
C PRO A 202 -11.66 -6.15 22.05
N HIS A 203 -12.53 -6.94 21.42
CA HIS A 203 -12.96 -8.24 21.93
C HIS A 203 -12.44 -9.38 21.06
N ALA A 204 -12.83 -9.42 19.79
CA ALA A 204 -12.48 -10.52 18.91
C ALA A 204 -12.74 -10.19 17.43
N SER A 205 -11.92 -10.77 16.57
CA SER A 205 -12.06 -10.67 15.12
C SER A 205 -11.70 -11.96 14.41
N ASP A 206 -12.25 -12.11 13.20
CA ASP A 206 -11.86 -13.16 12.27
C ASP A 206 -10.52 -12.85 11.58
N PHE A 207 -10.05 -11.60 11.70
CA PHE A 207 -8.79 -11.12 11.14
C PHE A 207 -7.68 -11.09 12.20
N ARG A 208 -6.44 -11.32 11.74
CA ARG A 208 -5.23 -11.32 12.58
C ARG A 208 -5.10 -9.99 13.33
N VAL A 209 -4.46 -10.02 14.50
CA VAL A 209 -4.22 -8.85 15.38
C VAL A 209 -5.49 -8.03 15.64
N LEU A 210 -6.65 -8.70 15.67
CA LEU A 210 -7.94 -8.10 15.96
C LEU A 210 -8.39 -7.02 14.95
N LEU A 211 -7.95 -7.01 13.69
CA LEU A 211 -8.44 -6.00 12.74
C LEU A 211 -9.95 -6.14 12.49
N LYS A 212 -10.67 -5.04 12.29
CA LYS A 212 -12.13 -5.06 12.05
C LYS A 212 -12.53 -5.63 10.68
N GLN A 213 -11.59 -5.63 9.74
CA GLN A 213 -11.76 -6.15 8.38
C GLN A 213 -10.39 -6.63 7.86
N ASP A 214 -10.37 -7.19 6.66
CA ASP A 214 -9.12 -7.58 6.01
C ASP A 214 -8.19 -6.36 5.87
N GLU A 215 -6.89 -6.57 6.09
CA GLU A 215 -5.88 -5.53 6.03
C GLU A 215 -5.89 -4.76 4.71
N ARG A 216 -6.14 -5.46 3.59
CA ARG A 216 -6.17 -4.89 2.25
C ARG A 216 -7.34 -3.92 2.04
N ASP A 217 -8.44 -4.14 2.75
CA ASP A 217 -9.64 -3.32 2.65
C ASP A 217 -9.68 -2.23 3.74
N LEU A 218 -9.04 -2.48 4.88
CA LEU A 218 -9.06 -1.58 6.02
C LEU A 218 -8.47 -0.21 5.73
N CYS A 219 -7.33 -0.15 5.05
CA CYS A 219 -6.66 1.12 4.78
C CYS A 219 -7.53 2.02 3.88
N VAL A 220 -8.16 1.43 2.86
CA VAL A 220 -8.86 2.17 1.81
C VAL A 220 -10.24 2.68 2.23
N THR A 221 -10.75 2.30 3.40
CA THR A 221 -11.97 2.92 3.95
C THR A 221 -11.77 4.39 4.30
N CYS A 222 -10.52 4.78 4.59
CA CYS A 222 -10.14 6.16 4.90
C CYS A 222 -9.15 6.76 3.89
N HIS A 223 -8.31 5.93 3.25
CA HIS A 223 -7.35 6.34 2.23
C HIS A 223 -7.84 5.92 0.84
N PRO A 224 -8.74 6.68 0.20
CA PRO A 224 -9.27 6.33 -1.11
C PRO A 224 -8.15 6.43 -2.16
N ILE A 225 -7.79 5.30 -2.75
CA ILE A 225 -6.74 5.19 -3.79
C ILE A 225 -7.31 5.06 -5.21
N GLY A 226 -8.60 5.36 -5.39
CA GLY A 226 -9.28 5.25 -6.68
C GLY A 226 -8.58 6.01 -7.81
N PRO A 227 -8.17 7.28 -7.61
CA PRO A 227 -7.43 8.04 -8.62
C PRO A 227 -6.09 7.41 -9.01
N GLU A 228 -5.35 6.85 -8.07
CA GLU A 228 -4.07 6.18 -8.29
C GLU A 228 -4.25 4.87 -9.05
N LEU A 229 -5.26 4.08 -8.70
CA LEU A 229 -5.63 2.84 -9.38
C LEU A 229 -6.18 3.07 -10.80
N ALA A 230 -6.63 4.29 -11.12
CA ALA A 230 -7.15 4.66 -12.43
C ALA A 230 -6.07 5.15 -13.41
N ARG A 231 -4.80 5.26 -12.96
CA ARG A 231 -3.69 5.69 -13.80
C ARG A 231 -3.29 4.64 -14.81
N ALA A 232 -2.61 5.07 -15.88
CA ALA A 232 -2.19 4.15 -16.95
C ALA A 232 -1.31 3.01 -16.45
N GLN A 233 -0.51 3.25 -15.40
CA GLN A 233 0.32 2.26 -14.73
C GLN A 233 0.10 2.34 -13.23
N VAL A 234 -0.12 1.20 -12.60
CA VAL A 234 -0.29 1.07 -11.16
C VAL A 234 0.85 0.22 -10.63
N HIS A 235 1.43 0.61 -9.50
CA HIS A 235 2.49 -0.18 -8.89
C HIS A 235 1.89 -1.49 -8.31
N PRO A 236 2.41 -2.69 -8.64
CA PRO A 236 1.75 -3.94 -8.26
C PRO A 236 1.46 -4.12 -6.75
N PRO A 237 2.32 -3.67 -5.81
CA PRO A 237 1.98 -3.70 -4.39
C PRO A 237 0.72 -2.89 -4.04
N VAL A 238 0.46 -1.78 -4.75
CA VAL A 238 -0.72 -0.94 -4.55
C VAL A 238 -1.95 -1.53 -5.21
N GLU A 239 -1.82 -2.09 -6.41
CA GLU A 239 -2.90 -2.83 -7.08
C GLU A 239 -3.41 -3.97 -6.18
N GLY A 240 -2.49 -4.71 -5.54
CA GLY A 240 -2.82 -5.76 -4.58
C GLY A 240 -3.19 -5.28 -3.18
N ARG A 241 -3.17 -3.96 -2.92
CA ARG A 241 -3.42 -3.31 -1.62
C ARG A 241 -2.55 -3.84 -0.48
N PHE A 242 -1.29 -4.14 -0.78
CA PHE A 242 -0.28 -4.56 0.19
C PHE A 242 0.35 -3.34 0.89
N CYS A 243 -0.48 -2.51 1.51
CA CYS A 243 -0.08 -1.22 2.08
C CYS A 243 1.06 -1.35 3.08
N THR A 244 1.06 -2.43 3.88
CA THR A 244 2.01 -2.65 4.97
C THR A 244 3.35 -3.23 4.55
N ASN A 245 3.51 -3.56 3.27
CA ASN A 245 4.85 -3.82 2.71
C ASN A 245 5.70 -2.55 2.71
N CYS A 246 5.06 -1.38 2.65
CA CYS A 246 5.72 -0.08 2.59
C CYS A 246 5.40 0.82 3.78
N HIS A 247 4.17 0.78 4.32
CA HIS A 247 3.71 1.68 5.37
C HIS A 247 3.51 0.97 6.72
N ASN A 248 3.98 1.57 7.80
CA ASN A 248 3.65 1.18 9.16
C ASN A 248 2.35 1.87 9.60
N PRO A 249 1.27 1.14 9.91
CA PRO A 249 -0.04 1.73 10.24
C PRO A 249 -0.07 2.51 11.57
N HIS A 250 1.02 2.50 12.35
CA HIS A 250 1.14 3.19 13.63
C HIS A 250 2.10 4.38 13.56
N ALA A 251 3.38 4.14 13.28
CA ALA A 251 4.40 5.20 13.23
C ALA A 251 5.70 4.68 12.59
N SER A 252 6.57 5.61 12.18
CA SER A 252 7.92 5.34 11.70
C SER A 252 8.83 6.55 11.87
N GLU A 253 10.14 6.32 11.80
CA GLU A 253 11.15 7.37 11.65
C GLU A 253 11.20 7.95 10.22
N TYR A 254 10.56 7.28 9.26
CA TYR A 254 10.62 7.64 7.84
C TYR A 254 9.35 8.33 7.35
N ARG A 255 9.53 9.42 6.59
CA ARG A 255 8.44 10.25 6.06
C ARG A 255 7.44 9.40 5.28
N GLY A 256 6.15 9.63 5.52
CA GLY A 256 5.10 8.82 4.93
C GLY A 256 4.92 7.49 5.66
N ILE A 257 5.30 7.43 6.93
CA ILE A 257 5.20 6.25 7.81
C ILE A 257 5.82 4.99 7.16
N LEU A 258 6.93 5.14 6.44
CA LEU A 258 7.52 4.02 5.70
C LEU A 258 8.15 2.98 6.63
N VAL A 259 8.13 1.70 6.29
CA VAL A 259 8.73 0.65 7.13
C VAL A 259 10.27 0.68 7.10
N ASP A 260 10.86 1.32 6.09
CA ASP A 260 12.30 1.58 5.97
C ASP A 260 12.53 2.91 5.24
N ASN A 261 13.80 3.34 5.17
CA ASN A 261 14.19 4.45 4.31
C ASN A 261 13.86 4.13 2.84
N GLN A 262 13.59 5.18 2.05
CA GLN A 262 13.03 5.00 0.72
C GLN A 262 13.96 4.20 -0.21
N ARG A 263 15.29 4.39 -0.14
CA ARG A 263 16.23 3.63 -0.97
C ARG A 263 16.14 2.14 -0.67
N ASP A 264 16.37 1.77 0.59
CA ASP A 264 16.46 0.36 0.96
C ASP A 264 15.10 -0.33 0.80
N LEU A 265 14.01 0.37 1.13
CA LEU A 265 12.65 -0.10 0.88
C LEU A 265 12.45 -0.46 -0.59
N CYS A 266 12.77 0.44 -1.52
CA CYS A 266 12.62 0.18 -2.95
C CYS A 266 13.54 -0.96 -3.41
N PHE A 267 14.76 -1.07 -2.89
CA PHE A 267 15.72 -2.09 -3.27
C PHE A 267 15.31 -3.51 -2.87
N THR A 268 14.44 -3.68 -1.87
CA THR A 268 13.88 -4.99 -1.51
C THR A 268 13.19 -5.69 -2.69
N CYS A 269 12.54 -4.92 -3.58
CA CYS A 269 11.82 -5.42 -4.75
C CYS A 269 12.46 -5.03 -6.08
N HIS A 270 13.32 -4.00 -6.11
CA HIS A 270 14.03 -3.53 -7.30
C HIS A 270 15.55 -3.80 -7.23
N PRO A 271 15.98 -5.08 -7.18
CA PRO A 271 17.39 -5.43 -7.00
C PRO A 271 18.26 -5.08 -8.21
N SER A 272 17.67 -4.81 -9.38
CA SER A 272 18.43 -4.35 -10.56
C SER A 272 18.91 -2.90 -10.43
N VAL A 273 18.26 -2.09 -9.60
CA VAL A 273 18.62 -0.70 -9.35
C VAL A 273 19.67 -0.59 -8.25
N ALA A 274 19.64 -1.49 -7.26
CA ALA A 274 20.53 -1.44 -6.11
C ALA A 274 22.04 -1.36 -6.48
N PRO A 275 22.58 -2.13 -7.44
CA PRO A 275 23.98 -2.04 -7.85
C PRO A 275 24.40 -0.67 -8.41
N LEU A 276 23.45 0.16 -8.87
CA LEU A 276 23.76 1.51 -9.34
C LEU A 276 24.30 2.40 -8.21
N SER A 277 24.01 2.08 -6.95
CA SER A 277 24.59 2.76 -5.78
C SER A 277 26.11 2.58 -5.63
N LEU A 278 26.72 1.66 -6.39
CA LEU A 278 28.16 1.41 -6.42
C LEU A 278 28.87 2.19 -7.52
N LYS A 279 28.12 2.89 -8.38
CA LYS A 279 28.68 3.66 -9.50
C LYS A 279 29.36 4.94 -8.99
N ALA A 280 30.40 5.36 -9.69
CA ALA A 280 31.27 6.46 -9.29
C ALA A 280 30.54 7.81 -9.24
N VAL A 281 29.57 8.02 -10.14
CA VAL A 281 28.78 9.25 -10.23
C VAL A 281 27.32 8.91 -9.99
N GLN A 282 26.75 9.45 -8.92
CA GLN A 282 25.34 9.29 -8.58
C GLN A 282 24.61 10.61 -8.74
N HIS A 283 23.39 10.55 -9.26
CA HIS A 283 22.51 11.70 -9.35
C HIS A 283 22.01 12.05 -7.95
N ASN A 284 21.92 13.34 -7.60
CA ASN A 284 21.59 13.75 -6.23
C ASN A 284 20.30 13.11 -5.67
N PRO A 285 19.15 13.11 -6.38
CA PRO A 285 17.95 12.40 -5.92
C PRO A 285 18.19 10.92 -5.61
N PHE A 286 19.03 10.25 -6.40
CA PHE A 286 19.38 8.85 -6.16
C PHE A 286 20.37 8.69 -5.00
N GLN A 287 21.33 9.60 -4.86
CA GLN A 287 22.34 9.61 -3.79
C GLN A 287 21.75 9.95 -2.41
N PHE A 288 20.66 10.72 -2.36
CA PHE A 288 20.02 11.16 -1.12
C PHE A 288 18.63 10.55 -0.92
N ASP A 289 18.43 9.32 -1.41
CA ASP A 289 17.26 8.47 -1.11
C ASP A 289 15.91 9.09 -1.49
N ASN A 290 15.89 9.96 -2.50
CA ASN A 290 14.71 10.67 -2.96
C ASN A 290 14.19 10.09 -4.29
N CYS A 291 13.87 8.80 -4.29
CA CYS A 291 13.21 8.11 -5.40
C CYS A 291 11.88 8.78 -5.78
N THR A 292 11.09 9.24 -4.80
CA THR A 292 9.84 10.01 -5.04
C THR A 292 10.06 11.41 -5.59
N GLY A 293 11.32 11.83 -5.70
CA GLY A 293 11.75 13.02 -6.42
C GLY A 293 11.51 12.92 -7.93
N CYS A 294 11.38 11.70 -8.46
CA CYS A 294 11.11 11.46 -9.88
C CYS A 294 10.00 10.43 -10.10
N HIS A 295 9.82 9.48 -9.18
CA HIS A 295 8.82 8.42 -9.28
C HIS A 295 7.56 8.71 -8.45
N GLU A 296 6.42 8.17 -8.90
CA GLU A 296 5.15 8.12 -8.19
C GLU A 296 4.84 6.65 -7.84
N PRO A 297 5.18 6.18 -6.62
CA PRO A 297 5.18 4.77 -6.26
C PRO A 297 3.79 4.14 -6.14
N HIS A 298 2.70 4.91 -6.22
CA HIS A 298 1.35 4.35 -6.22
C HIS A 298 0.81 4.08 -7.63
N GLY A 299 0.94 5.05 -8.52
CA GLY A 299 0.47 4.93 -9.91
C GLY A 299 0.72 6.19 -10.71
N SER A 300 1.04 6.04 -11.99
CA SER A 300 1.31 7.17 -12.90
C SER A 300 0.89 6.89 -14.33
N ASP A 301 0.68 7.96 -15.08
CA ASP A 301 0.46 7.90 -16.53
C ASP A 301 1.76 7.81 -17.33
N TYR A 302 2.92 7.90 -16.68
CA TYR A 302 4.24 7.93 -17.31
C TYR A 302 5.10 6.75 -16.87
N LEU A 303 5.64 5.99 -17.82
CA LEU A 303 6.52 4.84 -17.55
C LEU A 303 7.94 5.29 -17.15
N PRO A 304 8.64 4.58 -16.23
CA PRO A 304 8.13 3.53 -15.33
C PRO A 304 7.71 4.14 -13.99
N LEU A 305 6.48 4.64 -13.90
CA LEU A 305 5.95 5.38 -12.76
C LEU A 305 6.64 6.72 -12.50
N LEU A 306 6.90 7.51 -13.54
CA LEU A 306 7.47 8.86 -13.39
C LEU A 306 6.39 9.87 -13.02
N ARG A 307 6.73 10.95 -12.29
CA ARG A 307 5.75 12.01 -11.98
C ARG A 307 5.31 12.82 -13.20
N SER A 308 6.17 12.91 -14.21
CA SER A 308 5.93 13.60 -15.48
C SER A 308 6.75 12.96 -16.60
N ALA A 309 6.37 13.22 -17.86
CA ALA A 309 7.11 12.74 -19.02
C ALA A 309 8.47 13.44 -19.17
N GLN A 310 9.44 12.73 -19.75
CA GLN A 310 10.65 13.37 -20.27
C GLN A 310 10.33 14.20 -21.53
N PRO A 311 11.02 15.32 -21.74
CA PRO A 311 12.12 15.87 -20.93
C PRO A 311 11.64 16.77 -19.77
N GLY A 312 10.32 17.04 -19.67
CA GLY A 312 9.74 17.94 -18.67
C GLY A 312 10.14 17.60 -17.24
N LEU A 313 10.14 16.30 -16.87
CA LEU A 313 10.61 15.82 -15.57
C LEU A 313 12.01 16.31 -15.21
N CYS A 314 12.92 16.35 -16.19
CA CYS A 314 14.29 16.79 -15.97
C CYS A 314 14.36 18.31 -15.84
N TYR A 315 13.54 19.03 -16.62
CA TYR A 315 13.51 20.49 -16.62
C TYR A 315 12.93 21.09 -15.34
N ASP A 316 12.16 20.33 -14.56
CA ASP A 316 11.71 20.73 -13.22
C ASP A 316 12.88 21.12 -12.29
N CYS A 317 14.07 20.55 -12.51
CA CYS A 317 15.30 20.88 -11.77
C CYS A 317 16.45 21.41 -12.66
N HIS A 318 16.40 21.19 -13.98
CA HIS A 318 17.41 21.62 -14.94
C HIS A 318 16.84 22.63 -15.97
N PRO A 319 16.35 23.80 -15.55
CA PRO A 319 15.71 24.77 -16.44
C PRO A 319 16.68 25.39 -17.46
N ASP A 320 17.97 25.54 -17.11
CA ASP A 320 18.98 26.09 -18.01
C ASP A 320 19.22 25.18 -19.22
N ILE A 321 19.15 23.86 -19.01
CA ILE A 321 19.29 22.87 -20.09
C ILE A 321 18.08 22.93 -21.03
N SER A 322 16.88 23.22 -20.51
CA SER A 322 15.70 23.47 -21.35
C SER A 322 15.95 24.61 -22.34
N GLN A 323 16.60 25.69 -21.89
CA GLN A 323 16.94 26.82 -22.76
C GLN A 323 17.96 26.45 -23.85
N ASP A 324 18.88 25.53 -23.58
CA ASP A 324 19.84 25.06 -24.59
C ASP A 324 19.13 24.40 -25.78
N PHE A 325 18.10 23.57 -25.50
CA PHE A 325 17.32 22.90 -26.55
C PHE A 325 16.38 23.84 -27.33
N LEU A 326 16.22 25.09 -26.90
CA LEU A 326 15.50 26.12 -27.67
C LEU A 326 16.40 26.85 -28.69
N LYS A 327 17.72 26.66 -28.64
CA LYS A 327 18.67 27.32 -29.56
C LYS A 327 18.55 26.81 -30.99
N VAL A 328 19.02 27.57 -31.97
CA VAL A 328 18.84 27.24 -33.41
C VAL A 328 19.47 25.91 -33.85
N SER A 329 20.52 25.45 -33.16
CA SER A 329 21.13 24.15 -33.40
C SER A 329 21.10 23.36 -32.10
N HIS A 330 20.38 22.25 -32.07
CA HIS A 330 20.27 21.38 -30.89
C HIS A 330 20.11 19.91 -31.31
N HIS A 331 20.40 18.98 -30.40
CA HIS A 331 19.96 17.58 -30.59
C HIS A 331 18.45 17.47 -30.37
N PRO A 332 17.75 16.54 -31.05
CA PRO A 332 16.29 16.47 -31.03
C PRO A 332 15.71 15.83 -29.74
N VAL A 333 16.18 16.27 -28.57
CA VAL A 333 15.73 15.78 -27.25
C VAL A 333 14.29 16.23 -26.97
N GLY A 334 13.46 15.30 -26.49
CA GLY A 334 12.03 15.50 -26.26
C GLY A 334 11.17 15.36 -27.50
N THR A 335 11.77 14.92 -28.61
CA THR A 335 11.03 14.39 -29.76
C THR A 335 10.93 12.86 -29.63
N VAL A 336 10.20 12.21 -30.54
CA VAL A 336 10.14 10.73 -30.60
C VAL A 336 11.54 10.09 -30.81
N GLN A 337 12.55 10.87 -31.20
CA GLN A 337 13.87 10.37 -31.58
C GLN A 337 14.87 10.28 -30.43
N LEU A 338 14.73 11.08 -29.36
CA LEU A 338 15.73 11.15 -28.29
C LEU A 338 15.15 11.74 -26.99
N ASN A 339 15.55 11.18 -25.86
CA ASN A 339 15.28 11.64 -24.50
C ASN A 339 16.57 11.79 -23.69
N CYS A 340 16.49 12.45 -22.53
CA CYS A 340 17.64 12.65 -21.64
C CYS A 340 18.29 11.32 -21.26
N GLY A 341 17.45 10.29 -21.02
CA GLY A 341 17.85 8.94 -20.65
C GLY A 341 18.73 8.19 -21.65
N ASP A 342 18.76 8.63 -22.91
CA ASP A 342 19.53 7.94 -23.96
C ASP A 342 21.03 8.25 -23.86
N CYS A 343 21.37 9.44 -23.32
CA CYS A 343 22.75 9.85 -23.06
C CYS A 343 23.09 9.78 -21.56
N HIS A 344 22.12 10.04 -20.69
CA HIS A 344 22.30 10.12 -19.25
C HIS A 344 21.61 8.97 -18.51
N ASN A 345 22.26 8.37 -17.52
CA ASN A 345 21.57 7.52 -16.57
C ASN A 345 21.02 8.39 -15.42
N PRO A 346 19.69 8.52 -15.25
CA PRO A 346 19.09 9.42 -14.26
C PRO A 346 19.33 9.00 -12.80
N HIS A 347 19.86 7.79 -12.58
CA HIS A 347 20.24 7.29 -11.25
C HIS A 347 21.74 7.45 -11.01
N ALA A 348 22.56 6.77 -11.81
CA ALA A 348 24.01 6.74 -11.62
C ALA A 348 24.75 6.22 -12.85
N ALA A 349 25.99 6.66 -13.04
CA ALA A 349 26.87 6.18 -14.09
C ALA A 349 28.35 6.16 -13.64
N ASP A 350 29.21 5.55 -14.44
CA ASP A 350 30.65 5.55 -14.18
C ASP A 350 31.33 6.87 -14.62
N TYR A 351 30.67 7.65 -15.47
CA TYR A 351 31.26 8.79 -16.14
C TYR A 351 30.64 10.14 -15.67
N PRO A 352 31.42 11.23 -15.61
CA PRO A 352 30.93 12.56 -15.23
C PRO A 352 29.71 13.00 -16.04
N GLY A 353 28.82 13.75 -15.40
CA GLY A 353 27.56 14.16 -16.02
C GLY A 353 26.59 13.01 -16.23
N LEU A 354 26.76 11.88 -15.52
CA LEU A 354 25.89 10.70 -15.60
C LEU A 354 25.85 10.04 -16.99
N LEU A 355 26.90 10.22 -17.78
CA LEU A 355 26.93 9.71 -19.16
C LEU A 355 26.95 8.18 -19.19
N THR A 356 26.23 7.57 -20.14
CA THR A 356 26.20 6.11 -20.34
C THR A 356 27.47 5.55 -21.00
N ALA A 357 28.32 6.42 -21.58
CA ALA A 357 29.59 6.09 -22.20
C ALA A 357 30.60 7.24 -22.06
N THR A 358 31.89 6.91 -22.17
CA THR A 358 32.99 7.88 -22.00
C THR A 358 33.44 8.52 -23.30
N GLY A 359 33.86 9.79 -23.24
CA GLY A 359 34.47 10.50 -24.35
C GLY A 359 33.64 10.45 -25.64
N ASN A 360 34.31 10.21 -26.77
CA ASN A 360 33.65 10.17 -28.09
C ASN A 360 32.77 8.93 -28.28
N ALA A 361 32.97 7.88 -27.47
CA ALA A 361 32.14 6.68 -27.55
C ALA A 361 30.65 6.98 -27.31
N MET A 362 30.34 8.00 -26.50
CA MET A 362 28.98 8.53 -26.34
C MET A 362 28.39 8.99 -27.68
N CYS A 363 29.11 9.87 -28.39
CA CYS A 363 28.66 10.39 -29.67
C CYS A 363 28.55 9.29 -30.73
N TYR A 364 29.48 8.32 -30.70
CA TYR A 364 29.49 7.20 -31.64
C TYR A 364 28.39 6.18 -31.42
N GLN A 365 27.61 6.24 -30.33
CA GLN A 365 26.40 5.41 -30.21
C GLN A 365 25.43 5.70 -31.37
N CYS A 366 25.40 6.94 -31.87
CA CYS A 366 24.56 7.35 -33.00
C CYS A 366 25.36 7.82 -34.23
N HIS A 367 26.52 8.47 -34.04
CA HIS A 367 27.30 9.10 -35.11
C HIS A 367 28.41 8.23 -35.71
N ARG A 368 28.43 6.93 -35.39
CA ARG A 368 29.49 6.01 -35.83
C ARG A 368 29.64 5.95 -37.34
N VAL A 369 28.56 5.71 -38.07
CA VAL A 369 28.61 5.51 -39.52
C VAL A 369 29.02 6.78 -40.25
N GLN A 370 28.59 7.94 -39.75
CA GLN A 370 28.73 9.21 -40.43
C GLN A 370 30.12 9.84 -40.21
N ILE A 371 30.73 9.62 -39.04
CA ILE A 371 31.87 10.43 -38.60
C ILE A 371 33.05 9.60 -38.06
N GLN A 372 32.81 8.46 -37.38
CA GLN A 372 33.88 7.81 -36.61
C GLN A 372 35.09 7.43 -37.47
N ALA A 373 34.88 6.78 -38.62
CA ALA A 373 35.98 6.28 -39.43
C ALA A 373 36.90 7.41 -39.94
N SER A 374 36.32 8.54 -40.37
CA SER A 374 37.11 9.69 -40.82
C SER A 374 37.73 10.45 -39.65
N TYR A 375 37.03 10.54 -38.51
CA TYR A 375 37.51 11.28 -37.34
C TYR A 375 38.68 10.57 -36.69
N ASP A 376 38.61 9.25 -36.55
CA ASP A 376 39.68 8.44 -35.95
C ASP A 376 40.95 8.45 -36.84
N ALA A 377 40.80 8.73 -38.14
CA ALA A 377 41.92 8.95 -39.06
C ALA A 377 42.41 10.43 -39.12
N SER A 378 41.70 11.35 -38.46
CA SER A 378 42.00 12.78 -38.52
C SER A 378 43.17 13.19 -37.64
N ALA A 379 43.70 14.39 -37.92
CA ALA A 379 44.63 15.08 -37.02
C ALA A 379 44.01 15.44 -35.65
N HIS A 380 42.68 15.40 -35.53
CA HIS A 380 41.95 15.72 -34.30
C HIS A 380 41.56 14.49 -33.47
N LYS A 381 41.94 13.27 -33.87
CA LYS A 381 41.48 12.02 -33.24
C LYS A 381 41.64 11.94 -31.72
N GLU A 382 42.63 12.64 -31.16
CA GLU A 382 42.91 12.68 -29.71
C GLU A 382 42.03 13.69 -28.94
N LEU A 383 41.20 14.48 -29.64
CA LEU A 383 40.29 15.44 -29.04
C LEU A 383 38.91 14.80 -28.82
N THR A 384 38.23 15.23 -27.76
CA THR A 384 36.83 14.88 -27.58
C THR A 384 35.92 15.78 -28.41
N CYS A 385 34.80 15.24 -28.92
CA CYS A 385 33.83 15.99 -29.73
C CYS A 385 33.36 17.26 -28.99
N ILE A 386 33.19 17.17 -27.66
CA ILE A 386 32.74 18.28 -26.82
C ILE A 386 33.74 19.43 -26.65
N ARG A 387 34.97 19.30 -27.18
CA ARG A 387 35.90 20.45 -27.27
C ARG A 387 35.50 21.44 -28.36
N CYS A 388 34.71 20.98 -29.34
CA CYS A 388 34.21 21.78 -30.45
C CYS A 388 32.69 21.90 -30.42
N HIS A 389 31.99 20.88 -29.93
CA HIS A 389 30.54 20.81 -29.91
C HIS A 389 29.96 20.94 -28.50
N THR A 390 28.72 21.42 -28.40
CA THR A 390 27.88 21.27 -27.20
C THR A 390 26.85 20.16 -27.45
N PRO A 391 26.64 19.23 -26.50
CA PRO A 391 25.70 18.13 -26.69
C PRO A 391 24.23 18.55 -26.59
N HIS A 392 23.90 19.73 -26.07
CA HIS A 392 22.49 20.16 -25.93
C HIS A 392 22.08 21.11 -27.04
N GLY A 393 22.61 22.33 -27.03
CA GLY A 393 22.31 23.30 -28.08
C GLY A 393 23.25 24.51 -28.13
N SER A 394 23.32 25.08 -29.33
CA SER A 394 24.18 26.19 -29.70
C SER A 394 23.48 27.18 -30.63
N ASN A 395 23.93 28.43 -30.57
CA ASN A 395 23.61 29.46 -31.55
C ASN A 395 24.40 29.31 -32.86
N TYR A 396 25.38 28.38 -32.91
CA TYR A 396 26.27 28.17 -34.03
C TYR A 396 26.13 26.73 -34.54
N GLY A 397 25.67 26.56 -35.78
CA GLY A 397 25.49 25.25 -36.40
C GLY A 397 26.78 24.68 -37.01
N PRO A 398 26.97 23.34 -37.01
CA PRO A 398 26.21 22.34 -36.26
C PRO A 398 26.76 22.21 -34.82
N LEU A 399 25.97 22.63 -33.83
CA LEU A 399 26.25 22.46 -32.40
C LEU A 399 27.61 23.00 -31.92
N LEU A 400 28.21 23.99 -32.59
CA LEU A 400 29.56 24.47 -32.26
C LEU A 400 29.56 25.32 -30.99
N ILE A 401 30.53 25.17 -30.10
CA ILE A 401 30.61 25.99 -28.87
C ILE A 401 30.91 27.47 -29.16
N GLN A 402 31.44 27.77 -30.35
CA GLN A 402 31.73 29.13 -30.84
C GLN A 402 31.59 29.18 -32.37
N ARG A 403 31.48 30.39 -32.91
CA ARG A 403 31.46 30.63 -34.36
C ARG A 403 32.79 30.19 -35.01
N ASN A 404 32.71 29.79 -36.27
CA ASN A 404 33.86 29.55 -37.13
C ASN A 404 34.22 30.85 -37.88
N PRO A 405 35.50 31.30 -37.90
CA PRO A 405 36.73 30.58 -37.52
C PRO A 405 37.21 30.75 -36.08
N GLU A 406 36.52 31.51 -35.24
CA GLU A 406 36.97 31.82 -33.88
C GLU A 406 37.21 30.56 -33.03
N LEU A 407 36.40 29.52 -33.22
CA LEU A 407 36.59 28.21 -32.58
C LEU A 407 37.95 27.57 -32.92
N CYS A 408 38.32 27.57 -34.20
CA CYS A 408 39.56 26.95 -34.69
C CYS A 408 40.78 27.73 -34.20
N LEU A 409 40.68 29.06 -34.19
CA LEU A 409 41.77 29.97 -33.81
C LEU A 409 42.14 29.91 -32.32
N LYS A 410 41.36 29.20 -31.48
CA LYS A 410 41.76 28.89 -30.09
C LYS A 410 43.02 28.04 -30.00
N CYS A 411 43.25 27.18 -30.99
CA CYS A 411 44.38 26.26 -31.02
C CYS A 411 45.27 26.48 -32.25
N HIS A 412 44.69 26.92 -33.36
CA HIS A 412 45.44 27.22 -34.58
C HIS A 412 45.89 28.68 -34.58
N ASN A 413 47.18 28.92 -34.39
CA ASN A 413 47.73 30.26 -34.28
C ASN A 413 47.60 31.03 -35.61
N PRO A 414 46.90 32.20 -35.63
CA PRO A 414 46.67 32.97 -36.84
C PRO A 414 47.95 33.43 -37.53
N LYS A 415 49.07 33.59 -36.81
CA LYS A 415 50.37 34.01 -37.37
C LYS A 415 50.82 33.16 -38.56
N TYR A 416 50.44 31.88 -38.62
CA TYR A 416 50.83 30.99 -39.70
C TYR A 416 49.94 31.09 -40.95
N TYR A 417 48.83 31.82 -40.86
CA TYR A 417 47.75 31.85 -41.85
C TYR A 417 47.29 33.27 -42.21
N ASP A 418 47.92 34.30 -41.63
CA ASP A 418 47.59 35.70 -41.87
C ASP A 418 48.44 36.28 -43.01
N GLU A 419 47.85 37.20 -43.78
CA GLU A 419 48.38 37.70 -45.06
C GLU A 419 49.73 38.44 -44.92
N GLU A 420 50.05 38.95 -43.73
CA GLU A 420 51.23 39.78 -43.49
C GLU A 420 52.58 39.04 -43.68
N GLN A 421 52.58 37.70 -43.72
CA GLN A 421 53.81 36.89 -43.81
C GLN A 421 53.91 36.03 -45.08
N GLY A 422 53.09 36.28 -46.11
CA GLY A 422 53.22 35.65 -47.42
C GLY A 422 52.66 34.22 -47.54
N ASN A 423 51.88 33.75 -46.54
CA ASN A 423 51.13 32.50 -46.63
C ASN A 423 49.67 32.80 -47.05
N ASN A 424 49.25 32.31 -48.22
CA ASN A 424 47.99 32.69 -48.86
C ASN A 424 46.78 31.88 -48.32
N HIS A 425 46.50 31.91 -47.02
CA HIS A 425 45.33 31.22 -46.44
C HIS A 425 44.21 32.22 -46.09
N PRO A 426 43.32 32.59 -47.06
CA PRO A 426 42.34 33.66 -46.86
C PRO A 426 41.23 33.21 -45.91
N MET A 427 41.36 33.49 -44.62
CA MET A 427 40.40 33.06 -43.60
C MET A 427 39.87 34.22 -42.77
N ARG A 428 38.97 35.05 -43.34
CA ARG A 428 38.30 36.14 -42.61
C ARG A 428 36.89 36.42 -43.15
N GLN A 429 36.02 36.94 -42.28
CA GLN A 429 34.58 37.13 -42.55
C GLN A 429 34.24 38.07 -43.72
N TYR A 430 35.18 38.90 -44.17
CA TYR A 430 34.99 39.78 -45.32
C TYR A 430 35.29 39.08 -46.66
N HIS A 431 35.98 37.95 -46.64
CA HIS A 431 36.16 37.11 -47.83
C HIS A 431 34.92 36.24 -48.02
N LEU A 432 34.49 36.07 -49.27
CA LEU A 432 33.33 35.25 -49.61
C LEU A 432 33.79 33.91 -50.18
N ASP A 433 33.29 32.83 -49.62
CA ASP A 433 33.36 31.51 -50.25
C ASP A 433 32.33 31.47 -51.39
N VAL A 434 32.80 31.55 -52.63
CA VAL A 434 31.94 31.57 -53.82
C VAL A 434 31.27 30.22 -54.12
N VAL A 435 31.75 29.13 -53.51
CA VAL A 435 31.14 27.80 -53.64
C VAL A 435 30.04 27.65 -52.59
N ALA A 436 30.33 27.97 -51.33
CA ALA A 436 29.36 27.88 -50.24
C ALA A 436 28.39 29.08 -50.15
N GLN A 437 28.64 30.14 -50.91
CA GLN A 437 27.91 31.43 -50.89
C GLN A 437 27.78 32.03 -49.48
N LYS A 438 28.84 31.90 -48.68
CA LYS A 438 28.88 32.33 -47.26
C LYS A 438 30.24 32.97 -46.97
N PRO A 439 30.38 33.74 -45.87
CA PRO A 439 31.69 34.21 -45.42
C PRO A 439 32.69 33.05 -45.36
N LEU A 440 33.88 33.24 -45.93
CA LEU A 440 34.93 32.24 -46.03
C LEU A 440 35.45 31.93 -44.62
N THR A 441 35.35 30.66 -44.24
CA THR A 441 35.82 30.15 -42.94
C THR A 441 36.66 28.90 -43.13
N CYS A 442 37.27 28.40 -42.05
CA CYS A 442 38.14 27.23 -42.12
C CYS A 442 37.44 26.00 -42.73
N THR A 443 36.11 25.89 -42.57
CA THR A 443 35.36 24.68 -42.92
C THR A 443 34.23 24.93 -43.93
N THR A 444 34.16 26.07 -44.60
CA THR A 444 33.11 26.31 -45.60
C THR A 444 33.23 25.34 -46.77
N THR A 445 34.33 25.43 -47.51
CA THR A 445 34.65 24.52 -48.62
C THR A 445 35.99 23.83 -48.41
N CYS A 446 36.90 24.38 -47.60
CA CYS A 446 38.29 23.94 -47.56
C CYS A 446 38.54 22.72 -46.67
N HIS A 447 38.41 22.84 -45.35
CA HIS A 447 38.74 21.75 -44.43
C HIS A 447 37.50 21.02 -43.90
N ASN A 448 37.59 19.70 -43.72
CA ASN A 448 36.65 18.95 -42.89
C ASN A 448 37.34 18.63 -41.56
N PRO A 449 36.92 19.22 -40.43
CA PRO A 449 37.56 18.96 -39.14
C PRO A 449 37.36 17.51 -38.66
N HIS A 450 36.43 16.76 -39.28
CA HIS A 450 36.11 15.38 -38.96
C HIS A 450 36.83 14.32 -39.80
N GLY A 451 37.81 14.71 -40.63
CA GLY A 451 38.55 13.79 -41.47
C GLY A 451 38.18 13.90 -42.94
N THR A 452 39.17 13.71 -43.79
CA THR A 452 39.00 13.45 -45.22
C THR A 452 39.98 12.36 -45.64
N ASP A 453 39.79 11.81 -46.82
CA ASP A 453 40.74 10.92 -47.48
C ASP A 453 41.93 11.67 -48.09
N GLN A 454 42.02 12.98 -47.87
CA GLN A 454 43.03 13.86 -48.44
C GLN A 454 44.00 14.40 -47.38
N ASN A 455 45.19 14.80 -47.83
CA ASN A 455 46.18 15.43 -46.97
C ASN A 455 45.66 16.75 -46.37
N PHE A 456 46.14 17.08 -45.17
CA PHE A 456 45.82 18.33 -44.47
C PHE A 456 44.31 18.57 -44.27
N MET A 457 43.51 17.50 -44.20
CA MET A 457 42.09 17.55 -43.89
C MET A 457 41.26 18.32 -44.94
N LEU A 458 41.75 18.39 -46.18
CA LEU A 458 41.12 19.10 -47.28
C LEU A 458 39.91 18.33 -47.84
N GLN A 459 38.80 19.02 -48.07
CA GLN A 459 37.56 18.42 -48.58
C GLN A 459 37.68 18.01 -50.06
N ASN A 460 38.46 18.75 -50.86
CA ASN A 460 38.64 18.49 -52.28
C ASN A 460 40.11 18.64 -52.67
N TYR A 461 40.82 17.53 -52.79
CA TYR A 461 42.22 17.50 -53.22
C TYR A 461 42.39 16.63 -54.47
N SER A 462 41.58 16.90 -55.49
CA SER A 462 41.75 16.26 -56.80
C SER A 462 42.88 16.94 -57.57
N SER A 463 43.90 16.16 -57.96
CA SER A 463 45.01 16.56 -58.82
C SER A 463 44.57 17.48 -59.99
N PRO A 464 45.25 18.63 -60.24
CA PRO A 464 46.50 19.07 -59.64
C PRO A 464 46.34 19.57 -58.18
N TYR A 465 47.46 19.74 -57.47
CA TYR A 465 47.56 20.10 -56.05
C TYR A 465 46.90 21.44 -55.64
N ASP A 466 46.23 22.10 -56.58
CA ASP A 466 45.47 23.35 -56.47
C ASP A 466 43.95 23.14 -56.66
N GLY A 467 43.47 21.89 -56.74
CA GLY A 467 42.08 21.54 -57.04
C GLY A 467 41.04 22.26 -56.17
N GLN A 468 41.29 22.40 -54.86
CA GLN A 468 40.45 23.16 -53.93
C GLN A 468 40.41 24.66 -54.27
N CYS A 469 41.58 25.24 -54.54
CA CYS A 469 41.77 26.67 -54.80
C CYS A 469 41.15 27.05 -56.16
N LEU A 470 41.30 26.18 -57.17
CA LEU A 470 40.73 26.36 -58.50
C LEU A 470 39.20 26.41 -58.49
N GLN A 471 38.51 25.77 -57.55
CA GLN A 471 37.05 25.84 -57.46
C GLN A 471 36.53 27.27 -57.29
N CYS A 472 37.29 28.09 -56.57
CA CYS A 472 36.95 29.49 -56.33
C CYS A 472 37.58 30.42 -57.38
N HIS A 473 38.88 30.27 -57.66
CA HIS A 473 39.61 31.18 -58.56
C HIS A 473 39.15 31.08 -60.03
N ARG A 474 38.76 29.89 -60.52
CA ARG A 474 38.20 29.76 -61.88
C ARG A 474 36.89 30.53 -62.03
N LYS A 475 36.02 30.48 -61.01
CA LYS A 475 34.76 31.24 -60.99
C LYS A 475 34.97 32.75 -60.89
N ALA A 476 36.04 33.18 -60.23
CA ALA A 476 36.43 34.58 -60.13
C ALA A 476 37.16 35.13 -61.38
N GLY A 477 37.37 34.32 -62.42
CA GLY A 477 38.00 34.76 -63.68
C GLY A 477 39.53 34.72 -63.69
N TYR A 478 40.16 34.09 -62.68
CA TYR A 478 41.62 33.95 -62.59
C TYR A 478 42.05 32.55 -63.07
N PRO A 479 42.81 32.43 -64.18
CA PRO A 479 43.15 31.14 -64.78
C PRO A 479 44.28 30.38 -64.06
N ARG A 480 44.93 30.98 -63.07
CA ARG A 480 45.99 30.35 -62.25
C ARG A 480 45.89 30.83 -60.81
N VAL A 481 45.93 29.88 -59.86
CA VAL A 481 46.28 30.15 -58.47
C VAL A 481 47.78 29.94 -58.38
N GLY A 482 48.53 30.96 -57.95
CA GLY A 482 49.99 31.00 -58.07
C GLY A 482 50.69 29.74 -57.55
N ILE A 483 51.23 28.96 -58.48
CA ILE A 483 52.44 28.16 -58.24
C ILE A 483 53.59 29.08 -58.66
N ASP A 484 53.97 29.97 -57.75
CA ASP A 484 55.30 30.57 -57.68
C ASP A 484 55.44 31.12 -56.25
N PHE A 485 55.69 30.19 -55.32
CA PHE A 485 56.26 30.44 -53.99
C PHE A 485 57.39 29.44 -53.77
#